data_AF-A0A1I1I886-F1
#
_entry.id   AF-A0A1I1I886-F1
#
_cell.length_a   1.000
_cell.length_b   1.000
_cell.length_c   1.000
_cell.angle_alpha   90.00
_cell.angle_beta   90.00
_cell.angle_gamma   90.00
#
_symmetry.space_group_name_H-M   'P 1'
#
loop_
_entity.id
_entity.type
_entity.pdbx_description
1 polymer ?
#
loop_
_entity_poly.entity_id
_entity_poly.type
_entity_poly.pdbx_seq_one_letter_code
_entity_poly.pdbx_strand_id
1 'polypeptide(L)'
;MAEARVIITKITDDGTYPMCAEAELTDRFGKVHVFKDKLPIFAYDDTDDTCPREGVVRCFIKEENDSYYVIDTRYPDDVESEDGETWFEVKKEDVTPQLEKSSGMTLIRDESFEKVYKGYDESVIEYFIMKSDEPYEGEKSHRNAALFAMEMFNNLSVADDGYALSYAPDMMKCEAVSTEDFFGDPDFPQKNRYYRAFIDPPYGSHYNSEDFRRINSMLFPKGIQDTEIYSWSHDWSEYFDDGNEWWGCLYHTIYDRAVGRFVVIAASATD
;
A
#
# COMPACT_ATOMS: atom_id res chain seq x y z
N MET A 1 -6.43 -5.97 -1.06
CA MET A 1 -7.81 -6.06 -0.56
C MET A 1 -8.62 -7.02 -1.45
N ALA A 2 -9.74 -7.52 -0.99
CA ALA A 2 -10.66 -8.38 -1.73
C ALA A 2 -12.11 -8.10 -1.29
N GLU A 3 -13.06 -8.59 -2.07
CA GLU A 3 -14.48 -8.54 -1.73
C GLU A 3 -15.05 -9.94 -1.75
N ALA A 4 -15.56 -10.38 -0.61
CA ALA A 4 -16.26 -11.64 -0.49
C ALA A 4 -17.75 -11.40 -0.68
N ARG A 5 -18.38 -12.21 -1.52
CA ARG A 5 -19.80 -12.15 -1.79
C ARG A 5 -20.60 -12.48 -0.53
N VAL A 6 -21.59 -11.65 -0.24
CA VAL A 6 -22.58 -11.88 0.82
C VAL A 6 -23.99 -11.70 0.26
N ILE A 7 -24.98 -12.20 0.98
CA ILE A 7 -26.40 -11.93 0.71
C ILE A 7 -26.93 -11.03 1.81
N ILE A 8 -27.34 -9.81 1.46
CA ILE A 8 -28.04 -8.92 2.38
C ILE A 8 -29.46 -9.49 2.54
N THR A 9 -29.78 -9.94 3.75
CA THR A 9 -31.04 -10.62 4.06
C THR A 9 -32.07 -9.69 4.67
N LYS A 10 -31.63 -8.60 5.30
CA LYS A 10 -32.49 -7.63 5.96
C LYS A 10 -31.85 -6.25 6.00
N ILE A 11 -32.65 -5.22 5.79
CA ILE A 11 -32.29 -3.81 6.02
C ILE A 11 -33.24 -3.25 7.09
N THR A 12 -32.69 -2.50 8.04
CA THR A 12 -33.42 -1.90 9.16
C THR A 12 -33.19 -0.38 9.15
N ASP A 13 -34.29 0.35 8.98
CA ASP A 13 -34.34 1.80 9.16
C ASP A 13 -34.96 2.10 10.53
N ASP A 14 -34.14 2.62 11.45
CA ASP A 14 -34.56 3.06 12.78
C ASP A 14 -34.67 4.60 12.87
N GLY A 15 -34.63 5.29 11.73
CA GLY A 15 -34.58 6.75 11.64
C GLY A 15 -33.19 7.35 11.80
N THR A 16 -32.14 6.51 11.90
CA THR A 16 -30.74 6.94 11.84
C THR A 16 -30.11 6.56 10.50
N TYR A 17 -29.21 7.43 10.01
CA TYR A 17 -28.49 7.23 8.77
C TYR A 17 -26.99 7.03 9.05
N PRO A 18 -26.31 6.05 8.41
CA PRO A 18 -26.87 5.09 7.44
C PRO A 18 -27.74 4.01 8.09
N MET A 19 -28.66 3.41 7.30
CA MET A 19 -29.44 2.25 7.73
C MET A 19 -28.53 1.08 8.12
N CYS A 20 -29.03 0.17 8.97
CA CYS A 20 -28.32 -1.07 9.31
C CYS A 20 -28.78 -2.21 8.40
N ALA A 21 -27.90 -3.17 8.15
CA ALA A 21 -28.18 -4.36 7.36
C ALA A 21 -27.64 -5.63 8.05
N GLU A 22 -28.34 -6.73 7.78
CA GLU A 22 -27.91 -8.08 8.10
C GLU A 22 -27.48 -8.75 6.80
N ALA A 23 -26.29 -9.35 6.80
CA ALA A 23 -25.73 -10.00 5.62
C ALA A 23 -25.18 -11.40 5.96
N GLU A 24 -25.33 -12.33 5.02
CA GLU A 24 -24.92 -13.72 5.16
C GLU A 24 -23.75 -14.04 4.22
N LEU A 25 -22.66 -14.59 4.77
CA LEU A 25 -21.56 -15.18 4.02
C LEU A 25 -21.59 -16.70 4.17
N THR A 26 -21.55 -17.41 3.04
CA THR A 26 -21.45 -18.87 3.04
C THR A 26 -20.01 -19.29 2.82
N ASP A 27 -19.44 -20.04 3.77
CA ASP A 27 -18.08 -20.54 3.64
C ASP A 27 -17.99 -21.76 2.70
N ARG A 28 -16.78 -22.24 2.44
CA ARG A 28 -16.51 -23.39 1.55
C ARG A 28 -17.16 -24.69 2.02
N PHE A 29 -17.49 -24.81 3.31
CA PHE A 29 -18.15 -25.97 3.90
C PHE A 29 -19.68 -25.86 3.85
N GLY A 30 -20.20 -24.71 3.41
CA GLY A 30 -21.63 -24.41 3.39
C GLY A 30 -22.17 -23.92 4.73
N LYS A 31 -21.32 -23.57 5.71
CA LYS A 31 -21.76 -22.89 6.93
C LYS A 31 -22.05 -21.44 6.58
N VAL A 32 -23.19 -20.94 7.06
CA VAL A 32 -23.61 -19.55 6.91
C VAL A 32 -23.17 -18.77 8.15
N HIS A 33 -22.54 -17.63 7.93
CA HIS A 33 -22.07 -16.69 8.93
C HIS A 33 -22.82 -15.37 8.75
N VAL A 34 -23.38 -14.85 9.84
CA VAL A 34 -24.25 -13.65 9.81
C VAL A 34 -23.47 -12.45 10.33
N PHE A 35 -23.50 -11.36 9.58
CA PHE A 35 -22.93 -10.05 9.94
C PHE A 35 -24.04 -9.03 10.14
N LYS A 36 -23.82 -8.07 11.04
CA LYS A 36 -24.73 -6.94 11.29
C LYS A 36 -23.94 -5.65 11.40
N ASP A 37 -24.10 -4.78 10.40
CA ASP A 37 -23.43 -3.48 10.34
C ASP A 37 -24.25 -2.48 9.51
N LYS A 38 -23.70 -1.29 9.28
CA LYS A 38 -24.28 -0.25 8.43
C LYS A 38 -24.38 -0.76 6.98
N LEU A 39 -25.47 -0.46 6.29
CA LEU A 39 -25.72 -0.85 4.90
C LEU A 39 -24.55 -0.51 3.94
N PRO A 40 -23.88 0.66 4.05
CA PRO A 40 -22.71 0.98 3.22
C PRO A 40 -21.50 0.04 3.36
N ILE A 41 -21.47 -0.81 4.39
CA ILE A 41 -20.45 -1.86 4.54
C ILE A 41 -20.72 -3.00 3.56
N PHE A 42 -21.99 -3.29 3.27
CA PHE A 42 -22.39 -4.43 2.44
C PHE A 42 -22.83 -4.06 1.02
N ALA A 43 -23.16 -2.79 0.79
CA ALA A 43 -23.67 -2.27 -0.46
C ALA A 43 -23.05 -0.90 -0.78
N TYR A 44 -22.79 -0.63 -2.07
CA TYR A 44 -22.32 0.69 -2.51
C TYR A 44 -23.44 1.72 -2.64
N ASP A 45 -24.69 1.26 -2.59
CA ASP A 45 -25.87 2.10 -2.55
C ASP A 45 -26.53 2.04 -1.17
N ASP A 46 -27.24 3.10 -0.84
CA ASP A 46 -27.89 3.35 0.44
C ASP A 46 -29.39 3.66 0.29
N THR A 47 -29.94 3.44 -0.92
CA THR A 47 -31.34 3.79 -1.27
C THR A 47 -32.20 2.61 -1.67
N ASP A 48 -31.61 1.47 -2.00
CA ASP A 48 -32.36 0.25 -2.32
C ASP A 48 -32.49 -0.63 -1.09
N ASP A 49 -33.70 -0.70 -0.55
CA ASP A 49 -34.07 -1.46 0.63
C ASP A 49 -34.57 -2.88 0.30
N THR A 50 -34.43 -3.34 -0.96
CA THR A 50 -34.88 -4.67 -1.35
C THR A 50 -34.03 -5.77 -0.72
N CYS A 51 -34.69 -6.81 -0.21
CA CYS A 51 -34.06 -7.98 0.39
C CYS A 51 -34.84 -9.27 0.01
N PRO A 52 -34.16 -10.40 -0.22
CA PRO A 52 -32.70 -10.57 -0.20
C PRO A 52 -32.05 -10.04 -1.48
N ARG A 53 -30.80 -9.54 -1.39
CA ARG A 53 -30.00 -9.12 -2.54
C ARG A 53 -28.51 -9.43 -2.35
N GLU A 54 -27.77 -9.47 -3.45
CA GLU A 54 -26.32 -9.61 -3.38
C GLU A 54 -25.68 -8.34 -2.78
N GLY A 55 -24.63 -8.56 -2.01
CA GLY A 55 -23.75 -7.54 -1.47
C GLY A 55 -22.32 -8.08 -1.41
N VAL A 56 -21.41 -7.27 -0.85
CA VAL A 56 -20.02 -7.67 -0.62
C VAL A 56 -19.60 -7.32 0.79
N VAL A 57 -18.72 -8.12 1.39
CA VAL A 57 -17.94 -7.69 2.54
C VAL A 57 -16.50 -7.49 2.08
N ARG A 58 -15.95 -6.30 2.32
CA ARG A 58 -14.54 -6.04 2.06
C ARG A 58 -13.71 -6.83 3.05
N CYS A 59 -12.63 -7.44 2.55
CA CYS A 59 -11.80 -8.33 3.32
C CYS A 59 -10.37 -8.37 2.79
N PHE A 60 -9.48 -9.03 3.53
CA PHE A 60 -8.14 -9.38 3.07
C PHE A 60 -8.02 -10.88 2.84
N ILE A 61 -7.25 -11.29 1.84
CA ILE A 61 -6.88 -12.68 1.64
C ILE A 61 -5.64 -12.96 2.48
N LYS A 62 -5.79 -13.76 3.53
CA LYS A 62 -4.68 -14.20 4.39
C LYS A 62 -3.89 -15.35 3.79
N GLU A 63 -4.60 -16.30 3.19
CA GLU A 63 -4.00 -17.49 2.59
C GLU A 63 -4.71 -17.84 1.29
N GLU A 64 -3.92 -18.26 0.30
CA GLU A 64 -4.42 -18.78 -0.96
C GLU A 64 -4.17 -20.29 -1.06
N ASN A 65 -5.24 -21.04 -1.31
CA ASN A 65 -5.21 -22.47 -1.59
C ASN A 65 -5.67 -22.73 -3.03
N ASP A 66 -5.60 -23.97 -3.51
CA ASP A 66 -5.97 -24.29 -4.91
C ASP A 66 -7.44 -23.92 -5.24
N SER A 67 -8.36 -24.11 -4.28
CA SER A 67 -9.81 -23.96 -4.52
C SER A 67 -10.51 -22.93 -3.62
N TYR A 68 -9.81 -22.31 -2.67
CA TYR A 68 -10.40 -21.37 -1.71
C TYR A 68 -9.38 -20.35 -1.21
N TYR A 69 -9.88 -19.27 -0.61
CA TYR A 69 -9.11 -18.30 0.16
C TYR A 69 -9.46 -18.40 1.64
N VAL A 70 -8.49 -18.11 2.51
CA VAL A 70 -8.77 -17.73 3.89
C VAL A 70 -8.87 -16.21 3.89
N ILE A 71 -10.04 -15.66 4.21
CA ILE A 71 -10.26 -14.21 4.26
C ILE A 71 -10.33 -13.68 5.70
N ASP A 72 -10.04 -12.40 5.88
CA ASP A 72 -10.15 -11.64 7.14
C ASP A 72 -11.06 -10.43 6.94
N THR A 73 -12.17 -10.37 7.67
CA THR A 73 -13.16 -9.28 7.57
C THR A 73 -12.94 -8.16 8.58
N ARG A 74 -11.94 -8.26 9.47
CA ARG A 74 -11.55 -7.15 10.38
C ARG A 74 -11.06 -5.92 9.64
N TYR A 75 -10.57 -6.09 8.43
CA TYR A 75 -10.04 -5.02 7.62
C TYR A 75 -10.71 -5.02 6.25
N PRO A 76 -11.06 -3.84 5.71
CA PRO A 76 -10.85 -2.50 6.27
C PRO A 76 -11.92 -2.07 7.29
N ASP A 77 -12.99 -2.85 7.47
CA ASP A 77 -14.24 -2.35 8.04
C ASP A 77 -14.57 -2.84 9.46
N ASP A 78 -13.68 -3.62 10.08
CA ASP A 78 -13.87 -4.23 11.41
C ASP A 78 -15.16 -5.06 11.53
N VAL A 79 -15.48 -5.82 10.47
CA VAL A 79 -16.74 -6.58 10.38
C VAL A 79 -16.57 -7.94 11.06
N GLU A 80 -17.33 -8.15 12.12
CA GLU A 80 -17.39 -9.38 12.90
C GLU A 80 -18.73 -10.09 12.71
N SER A 81 -18.71 -11.42 12.60
CA SER A 81 -19.95 -12.22 12.57
C SER A 81 -20.61 -12.27 13.96
N GLU A 82 -21.88 -12.66 14.03
CA GLU A 82 -22.58 -12.80 15.34
C GLU A 82 -21.93 -13.83 16.28
N ASP A 83 -21.15 -14.76 15.75
CA ASP A 83 -20.40 -15.75 16.54
C ASP A 83 -19.04 -15.22 17.04
N GLY A 84 -18.67 -13.98 16.70
CA GLY A 84 -17.35 -13.41 17.01
C GLY A 84 -16.23 -13.85 16.06
N GLU A 85 -16.56 -14.53 14.97
CA GLU A 85 -15.59 -14.96 13.96
C GLU A 85 -15.35 -13.83 12.95
N THR A 86 -14.09 -13.69 12.52
CA THR A 86 -13.66 -12.73 11.50
C THR A 86 -12.86 -13.36 10.36
N TRP A 87 -12.55 -14.66 10.47
CA TRP A 87 -11.79 -15.40 9.49
C TRP A 87 -12.62 -16.50 8.88
N PHE A 88 -12.62 -16.58 7.55
CA PHE A 88 -13.49 -17.52 6.84
C PHE A 88 -12.75 -18.17 5.68
N GLU A 89 -12.98 -19.47 5.49
CA GLU A 89 -12.51 -20.18 4.31
C GLU A 89 -13.57 -20.07 3.21
N VAL A 90 -13.34 -19.26 2.18
CA VAL A 90 -14.34 -18.94 1.16
C VAL A 90 -13.87 -19.43 -0.21
N LYS A 91 -14.77 -20.01 -1.01
CA LYS A 91 -14.43 -20.47 -2.36
C LYS A 91 -13.93 -19.31 -3.21
N LYS A 92 -12.97 -19.57 -4.10
CA LYS A 92 -12.43 -18.51 -4.99
C LYS A 92 -13.49 -17.86 -5.87
N GLU A 93 -14.54 -18.58 -6.25
CA GLU A 93 -15.64 -18.04 -7.07
C GLU A 93 -16.51 -17.00 -6.32
N ASP A 94 -16.44 -17.00 -4.99
CA ASP A 94 -17.19 -16.10 -4.11
C ASP A 94 -16.33 -14.95 -3.57
N VAL A 95 -15.05 -14.88 -3.95
CA VAL A 95 -14.14 -13.80 -3.56
C VAL A 95 -13.59 -13.17 -4.82
N THR A 96 -13.78 -11.87 -4.96
CA THR A 96 -13.13 -11.08 -6.00
C THR A 96 -11.92 -10.40 -5.36
N PRO A 97 -10.68 -10.86 -5.61
CA PRO A 97 -9.51 -10.08 -5.23
C PRO A 97 -9.63 -8.71 -5.90
N GLN A 98 -9.61 -7.65 -5.10
CA GLN A 98 -9.52 -6.28 -5.57
C GLN A 98 -8.06 -6.10 -6.02
N LEU A 99 -7.79 -6.61 -7.21
CA LEU A 99 -6.59 -6.29 -7.96
C LEU A 99 -6.78 -4.87 -8.47
N GLU A 100 -6.43 -3.86 -7.67
CA GLU A 100 -5.59 -2.84 -8.29
C GLU A 100 -4.24 -3.53 -8.50
N LYS A 101 -4.15 -4.41 -9.50
CA LYS A 101 -2.84 -4.65 -10.11
C LYS A 101 -2.48 -3.30 -10.64
N SER A 102 -1.42 -2.68 -10.10
CA SER A 102 -0.64 -1.81 -10.96
C SER A 102 -0.31 -2.66 -12.21
N SER A 103 -0.99 -2.38 -13.32
CA SER A 103 -0.87 -3.22 -14.51
C SER A 103 0.55 -3.04 -15.03
N GLY A 104 1.25 -4.15 -15.20
CA GLY A 104 2.58 -4.17 -15.80
C GLY A 104 3.70 -3.53 -15.00
N MET A 105 3.73 -3.60 -13.65
CA MET A 105 4.95 -3.35 -12.87
C MET A 105 5.55 -4.67 -12.36
N THR A 106 6.88 -4.77 -12.40
CA THR A 106 7.64 -5.90 -11.86
C THR A 106 8.76 -5.40 -10.97
N LEU A 107 8.87 -5.94 -9.75
CA LEU A 107 9.99 -5.68 -8.86
C LEU A 107 11.28 -6.29 -9.43
N ILE A 108 12.35 -5.49 -9.48
CA ILE A 108 13.68 -5.92 -9.88
C ILE A 108 14.46 -6.29 -8.63
N ARG A 109 14.86 -7.56 -8.55
CA ARG A 109 15.82 -8.05 -7.55
C ARG A 109 17.23 -7.76 -8.03
N ASP A 110 17.82 -6.67 -7.55
CA ASP A 110 19.22 -6.34 -7.79
C ASP A 110 20.08 -6.87 -6.63
N GLU A 111 20.64 -8.07 -6.79
CA GLU A 111 21.45 -8.71 -5.75
C GLU A 111 22.64 -7.86 -5.29
N SER A 112 23.19 -7.03 -6.18
CA SER A 112 24.33 -6.17 -5.85
C SER A 112 23.89 -5.02 -4.95
N PHE A 113 22.74 -4.41 -5.26
CA PHE A 113 22.12 -3.41 -4.40
C PHE A 113 21.69 -4.03 -3.06
N GLU A 114 20.94 -5.13 -3.07
CA GLU A 114 20.45 -5.78 -1.84
C GLU A 114 21.59 -6.17 -0.90
N LYS A 115 22.71 -6.68 -1.44
CA LYS A 115 23.90 -7.01 -0.64
C LYS A 115 24.52 -5.79 0.04
N VAL A 116 24.54 -4.65 -0.65
CA VAL A 116 25.05 -3.39 -0.08
C VAL A 116 24.06 -2.82 0.92
N TYR A 117 22.77 -2.81 0.58
CA TYR A 117 21.69 -2.28 1.40
C TYR A 117 21.54 -3.03 2.73
N LYS A 118 21.77 -4.35 2.77
CA LYS A 118 21.84 -5.13 4.02
C LYS A 118 22.90 -4.66 5.02
N GLY A 119 23.87 -3.85 4.60
CA GLY A 119 24.84 -3.22 5.49
C GLY A 119 24.36 -1.90 6.10
N TYR A 120 23.14 -1.46 5.76
CA TYR A 120 22.49 -0.25 6.26
C TYR A 120 21.22 -0.62 7.05
N ASP A 121 21.39 -1.39 8.14
CA ASP A 121 20.34 -1.92 9.01
C ASP A 121 19.67 -0.92 9.97
N GLU A 122 20.23 0.27 10.12
CA GLU A 122 19.69 1.44 10.85
C GLU A 122 18.95 2.41 9.90
N SER A 123 18.79 2.04 8.62
CA SER A 123 18.13 2.90 7.63
C SER A 123 16.61 2.77 7.72
N VAL A 124 15.95 3.87 8.04
CA VAL A 124 14.47 4.01 8.00
C VAL A 124 13.91 4.24 6.59
N ILE A 125 14.73 4.08 5.56
CA ILE A 125 14.37 4.35 4.17
C ILE A 125 14.22 3.03 3.43
N GLU A 126 13.05 2.78 2.88
CA GLU A 126 12.81 1.64 2.02
C GLU A 126 13.00 2.01 0.54
N TYR A 127 13.57 1.06 -0.20
CA TYR A 127 13.86 1.20 -1.62
C TYR A 127 13.20 0.08 -2.42
N PHE A 128 12.39 0.45 -3.42
CA PHE A 128 11.89 -0.50 -4.40
C PHE A 128 12.37 -0.14 -5.79
N ILE A 129 13.07 -1.08 -6.42
CA ILE A 129 13.50 -0.97 -7.81
C ILE A 129 12.50 -1.76 -8.65
N MET A 130 11.88 -1.15 -9.64
CA MET A 130 10.86 -1.80 -10.45
C MET A 130 10.92 -1.37 -11.91
N LYS A 131 10.33 -2.17 -12.79
CA LYS A 131 10.23 -1.89 -14.22
C LYS A 131 8.77 -1.99 -14.65
N SER A 132 8.38 -1.11 -15.56
CA SER A 132 7.11 -1.24 -16.26
C SER A 132 7.25 -2.05 -17.55
N ASP A 133 6.29 -2.94 -17.78
CA ASP A 133 6.07 -3.63 -19.06
C ASP A 133 5.22 -2.78 -20.03
N GLU A 134 4.62 -1.70 -19.53
CA GLU A 134 3.86 -0.73 -20.31
C GLU A 134 4.75 0.43 -20.80
N PRO A 135 4.36 1.12 -21.90
CA PRO A 135 5.02 2.35 -22.30
C PRO A 135 4.98 3.41 -21.19
N TYR A 136 6.06 4.20 -21.09
CA TYR A 136 6.11 5.31 -20.15
C TYR A 136 5.13 6.44 -20.54
N GLU A 137 4.25 6.82 -19.62
CA GLU A 137 3.19 7.83 -19.78
C GLU A 137 3.30 8.97 -18.75
N GLY A 138 4.50 9.29 -18.26
CA GLY A 138 4.71 10.39 -17.32
C GLY A 138 4.10 10.10 -15.94
N GLU A 139 3.37 11.08 -15.40
CA GLU A 139 2.72 11.01 -14.09
C GLU A 139 1.89 9.73 -13.87
N LYS A 140 1.19 9.24 -14.91
CA LYS A 140 0.42 7.99 -14.83
C LYS A 140 1.31 6.79 -14.50
N SER A 141 2.47 6.67 -15.14
CA SER A 141 3.42 5.59 -14.86
C SER A 141 4.03 5.74 -13.47
N HIS A 142 4.30 6.96 -13.03
CA HIS A 142 4.72 7.25 -11.65
C HIS A 142 3.64 6.84 -10.63
N ARG A 143 2.36 7.15 -10.88
CA ARG A 143 1.24 6.74 -10.00
C ARG A 143 1.17 5.22 -9.89
N ASN A 144 1.32 4.50 -11.00
CA ASN A 144 1.33 3.04 -10.99
C ASN A 144 2.51 2.49 -10.18
N ALA A 145 3.70 3.10 -10.28
CA ALA A 145 4.86 2.71 -9.48
C ALA A 145 4.65 2.98 -7.98
N ALA A 146 4.01 4.11 -7.63
CA ALA A 146 3.66 4.45 -6.25
C ALA A 146 2.64 3.46 -5.66
N LEU A 147 1.61 3.07 -6.42
CA LEU A 147 0.64 2.07 -5.94
C LEU A 147 1.29 0.69 -5.80
N PHE A 148 2.12 0.29 -6.76
CA PHE A 148 2.85 -0.98 -6.68
C PHE A 148 3.77 -1.06 -5.46
N ALA A 149 4.49 0.03 -5.14
CA ALA A 149 5.29 0.08 -3.93
C ALA A 149 4.43 -0.01 -2.65
N MET A 150 3.24 0.60 -2.64
CA MET A 150 2.31 0.45 -1.51
C MET A 150 1.81 -0.98 -1.34
N GLU A 151 1.55 -1.70 -2.44
CA GLU A 151 1.29 -3.15 -2.37
C GLU A 151 2.46 -3.91 -1.73
N MET A 152 3.72 -3.51 -1.99
CA MET A 152 4.89 -4.13 -1.38
C MET A 152 4.98 -3.82 0.12
N PHE A 153 4.75 -2.57 0.54
CA PHE A 153 4.67 -2.20 1.95
C PHE A 153 3.58 -2.98 2.67
N ASN A 154 2.40 -3.10 2.06
CA ASN A 154 1.30 -3.86 2.62
C ASN A 154 1.68 -5.33 2.81
N ASN A 155 2.36 -5.94 1.83
CA ASN A 155 2.81 -7.32 1.95
C ASN A 155 3.87 -7.49 3.06
N LEU A 156 4.75 -6.50 3.27
CA LEU A 156 5.72 -6.51 4.36
C LEU A 156 5.04 -6.37 5.73
N SER A 157 4.14 -5.39 5.89
CA SER A 157 3.38 -5.18 7.13
C SER A 157 2.54 -6.42 7.52
N VAL A 158 1.91 -7.08 6.55
CA VAL A 158 1.19 -8.34 6.78
C VAL A 158 2.14 -9.45 7.20
N ALA A 159 3.35 -9.50 6.64
CA ALA A 159 4.33 -10.54 6.98
C ALA A 159 4.95 -10.34 8.37
N ASP A 160 5.20 -9.09 8.76
CA ASP A 160 5.88 -8.75 10.02
C ASP A 160 4.91 -8.70 11.20
N ASP A 161 3.79 -7.98 11.06
CA ASP A 161 2.87 -7.70 12.16
C ASP A 161 1.49 -8.37 12.01
N GLY A 162 1.20 -8.94 10.83
CA GLY A 162 -0.10 -9.55 10.52
C GLY A 162 -1.20 -8.53 10.23
N TYR A 163 -0.85 -7.26 10.07
CA TYR A 163 -1.76 -6.15 9.77
C TYR A 163 -1.61 -5.73 8.32
N ALA A 164 -2.74 -5.47 7.67
CA ALA A 164 -2.75 -4.97 6.31
C ALA A 164 -3.00 -3.46 6.30
N LEU A 165 -2.22 -2.75 5.51
CA LEU A 165 -2.27 -1.30 5.40
C LEU A 165 -3.57 -0.85 4.73
N SER A 166 -4.25 0.10 5.35
CA SER A 166 -5.32 0.88 4.74
C SER A 166 -4.76 1.96 3.81
N TYR A 167 -5.31 2.10 2.60
CA TYR A 167 -4.98 3.18 1.68
C TYR A 167 -6.12 3.53 0.71
N ALA A 168 -6.19 4.80 0.31
CA ALA A 168 -7.19 5.41 -0.56
C ALA A 168 -6.53 6.03 -1.81
N PRO A 169 -6.29 5.25 -2.89
CA PRO A 169 -5.59 5.69 -4.09
C PRO A 169 -6.11 6.97 -4.75
N ASP A 170 -7.40 7.25 -4.62
CA ASP A 170 -8.03 8.45 -5.21
C ASP A 170 -7.68 9.75 -4.47
N MET A 171 -7.13 9.65 -3.25
CA MET A 171 -6.66 10.81 -2.48
C MET A 171 -5.22 11.18 -2.79
N MET A 172 -4.48 10.33 -3.53
CA MET A 172 -3.09 10.58 -3.89
C MET A 172 -2.97 11.85 -4.73
N LYS A 173 -2.16 12.78 -4.23
CA LYS A 173 -1.74 13.97 -4.98
C LYS A 173 -0.24 13.87 -5.21
N CYS A 174 0.23 14.43 -6.32
CA CYS A 174 1.66 14.50 -6.57
C CYS A 174 2.10 15.88 -7.03
N GLU A 175 3.39 16.13 -6.87
CA GLU A 175 4.08 17.28 -7.45
C GLU A 175 5.40 16.82 -8.06
N ALA A 176 5.75 17.43 -9.19
CA ALA A 176 7.05 17.21 -9.81
C ALA A 176 8.15 17.87 -8.97
N VAL A 177 9.25 17.16 -8.75
CA VAL A 177 10.40 17.63 -7.97
C VAL A 177 11.63 17.64 -8.88
N SER A 178 12.48 18.67 -8.76
CA SER A 178 13.73 18.71 -9.52
C SER A 178 14.74 17.71 -8.96
N THR A 179 15.66 17.24 -9.80
CA THR A 179 16.79 16.41 -9.38
C THR A 179 17.60 17.10 -8.28
N GLU A 180 17.85 18.40 -8.42
CA GLU A 180 18.59 19.20 -7.45
C GLU A 180 17.87 19.32 -6.10
N ASP A 181 16.54 19.53 -6.11
CA ASP A 181 15.77 19.60 -4.88
C ASP A 181 15.71 18.24 -4.17
N PHE A 182 15.54 17.14 -4.92
CA PHE A 182 15.38 15.80 -4.36
C PHE A 182 16.68 15.14 -3.91
N PHE A 183 17.79 15.28 -4.64
CA PHE A 183 19.08 14.72 -4.23
C PHE A 183 19.95 15.71 -3.44
N GLY A 184 19.59 16.99 -3.49
CA GLY A 184 20.23 18.06 -2.75
C GLY A 184 21.49 18.57 -3.43
N ASP A 185 21.96 19.72 -2.95
CA ASP A 185 23.29 20.22 -3.26
C ASP A 185 24.33 19.38 -2.49
N PRO A 186 25.32 18.76 -3.16
CA PRO A 186 26.41 18.03 -2.51
C PRO A 186 27.14 18.84 -1.44
N ASP A 187 27.14 20.18 -1.57
CA ASP A 187 27.81 21.11 -0.66
C ASP A 187 26.91 21.55 0.51
N PHE A 188 25.58 21.32 0.46
CA PHE A 188 24.61 21.68 1.51
C PHE A 188 23.54 20.60 1.76
N PRO A 189 23.93 19.36 2.10
CA PRO A 189 23.03 18.23 2.12
C PRO A 189 22.00 18.27 3.27
N GLN A 190 22.21 19.11 4.29
CA GLN A 190 21.31 19.30 5.44
C GLN A 190 19.93 19.89 5.09
N LYS A 191 19.74 20.47 3.91
CA LYS A 191 18.41 20.97 3.47
C LYS A 191 17.57 19.89 2.77
N ASN A 192 18.17 18.75 2.47
CA ASN A 192 17.54 17.69 1.71
C ASN A 192 16.92 16.65 2.65
N ARG A 193 15.61 16.41 2.52
CA ARG A 193 14.87 15.46 3.39
C ARG A 193 15.33 14.02 3.18
N TYR A 194 15.60 13.61 1.94
CA TYR A 194 16.09 12.27 1.64
C TYR A 194 17.46 12.01 2.27
N TYR A 195 18.40 12.94 2.11
CA TYR A 195 19.69 12.89 2.79
C TYR A 195 19.53 12.85 4.31
N ARG A 196 18.69 13.73 4.87
CA ARG A 196 18.44 13.80 6.31
C ARG A 196 17.90 12.48 6.87
N ALA A 197 16.90 11.90 6.21
CA ALA A 197 16.33 10.59 6.54
C ALA A 197 17.40 9.49 6.53
N PHE A 198 18.37 9.58 5.62
CA PHE A 198 19.41 8.56 5.50
C PHE A 198 20.49 8.69 6.57
N ILE A 199 20.98 9.90 6.85
CA ILE A 199 22.14 10.09 7.73
C ILE A 199 21.78 10.35 9.20
N ASP A 200 20.61 10.92 9.48
CA ASP A 200 20.21 11.32 10.83
C ASP A 200 18.70 11.06 11.04
N PRO A 201 18.28 9.78 10.98
CA PRO A 201 16.93 9.35 11.30
C PRO A 201 16.61 9.56 12.79
N PRO A 202 15.36 9.37 13.26
CA PRO A 202 14.96 9.64 14.64
C PRO A 202 15.84 9.03 15.74
N TYR A 203 16.32 7.79 15.54
CA TYR A 203 17.23 7.11 16.45
C TYR A 203 18.72 7.28 16.11
N GLY A 204 19.02 8.12 15.13
CA GLY A 204 20.36 8.34 14.59
C GLY A 204 20.86 7.18 13.74
N SER A 205 21.93 7.42 12.99
CA SER A 205 22.65 6.37 12.26
C SER A 205 24.15 6.63 12.31
N HIS A 206 24.94 5.62 11.99
CA HIS A 206 26.38 5.77 11.77
C HIS A 206 26.73 6.16 10.33
N TYR A 207 25.74 6.43 9.48
CA TYR A 207 25.92 6.67 8.06
C TYR A 207 26.40 8.08 7.78
N ASN A 208 27.15 8.23 6.69
CA ASN A 208 27.71 9.51 6.31
C ASN A 208 27.48 9.81 4.81
N SER A 209 28.00 10.94 4.35
CA SER A 209 27.82 11.38 2.97
C SER A 209 28.38 10.40 1.92
N GLU A 210 29.42 9.62 2.23
CA GLU A 210 29.97 8.61 1.32
C GLU A 210 29.03 7.42 1.19
N ASP A 211 28.39 7.02 2.28
CA ASP A 211 27.35 5.98 2.27
C ASP A 211 26.14 6.41 1.43
N PHE A 212 25.68 7.64 1.63
CA PHE A 212 24.60 8.20 0.82
C PHE A 212 24.97 8.22 -0.67
N ARG A 213 26.18 8.67 -1.03
CA ARG A 213 26.67 8.64 -2.42
C ARG A 213 26.75 7.22 -2.96
N ARG A 214 27.18 6.26 -2.14
CA ARG A 214 27.31 4.85 -2.50
C ARG A 214 25.94 4.26 -2.85
N ILE A 215 24.95 4.41 -1.97
CA ILE A 215 23.58 3.94 -2.23
C ILE A 215 23.02 4.56 -3.51
N ASN A 216 23.14 5.88 -3.66
CA ASN A 216 22.66 6.56 -4.86
C ASN A 216 23.38 6.12 -6.14
N SER A 217 24.69 5.84 -6.10
CA SER A 217 25.43 5.32 -7.26
C SER A 217 24.98 3.91 -7.67
N MET A 218 24.48 3.11 -6.72
CA MET A 218 23.95 1.78 -6.99
C MET A 218 22.52 1.87 -7.57
N LEU A 219 21.71 2.78 -7.04
CA LEU A 219 20.35 3.06 -7.52
C LEU A 219 20.34 3.73 -8.91
N PHE A 220 21.33 4.58 -9.20
CA PHE A 220 21.42 5.36 -10.44
C PHE A 220 22.81 5.19 -11.08
N PRO A 221 23.11 4.01 -11.66
CA PRO A 221 24.46 3.67 -12.16
C PRO A 221 24.90 4.51 -13.37
N LYS A 222 23.97 5.24 -14.01
CA LYS A 222 24.25 6.20 -15.09
C LYS A 222 24.21 7.66 -14.62
N GLY A 223 24.07 7.89 -13.31
CA GLY A 223 23.89 9.20 -12.71
C GLY A 223 22.42 9.63 -12.66
N ILE A 224 22.16 10.72 -11.93
CA ILE A 224 20.81 11.24 -11.62
C ILE A 224 20.31 12.32 -12.60
N GLN A 225 21.06 12.60 -13.68
CA GLN A 225 20.80 13.75 -14.56
C GLN A 225 19.61 13.52 -15.52
N ASP A 226 19.23 12.25 -15.74
CA ASP A 226 18.13 11.87 -16.63
C ASP A 226 17.01 11.20 -15.83
N THR A 227 16.70 11.78 -14.67
CA THR A 227 15.63 11.31 -13.77
C THR A 227 14.42 12.24 -13.83
N GLU A 228 13.23 11.65 -13.86
CA GLU A 228 11.97 12.35 -13.55
C GLU A 228 11.52 11.96 -12.15
N ILE A 229 11.10 12.93 -11.32
CA ILE A 229 10.82 12.70 -9.90
C ILE A 229 9.46 13.31 -9.56
N TYR A 230 8.65 12.51 -8.87
CA TYR A 230 7.40 12.96 -8.27
C TYR A 230 7.40 12.65 -6.77
N SER A 231 7.04 13.67 -5.98
CA SER A 231 6.68 13.54 -4.57
C SER A 231 5.18 13.27 -4.46
N TRP A 232 4.79 12.37 -3.58
CA TRP A 232 3.41 11.99 -3.34
C TRP A 232 2.95 12.49 -1.97
N SER A 233 1.68 12.87 -1.87
CA SER A 233 1.04 13.17 -0.59
C SER A 233 1.06 11.93 0.32
N HIS A 234 0.78 12.15 1.59
CA HIS A 234 0.92 11.16 2.65
C HIS A 234 -0.32 11.15 3.57
N ASP A 235 -1.45 11.63 3.03
CA ASP A 235 -2.77 11.71 3.65
C ASP A 235 -3.75 10.63 3.14
N TRP A 236 -3.21 9.60 2.49
CA TRP A 236 -3.98 8.56 1.78
C TRP A 236 -3.66 7.14 2.22
N SER A 237 -2.78 6.93 3.20
CA SER A 237 -2.49 5.60 3.76
C SER A 237 -2.00 5.71 5.20
N GLU A 238 -2.41 4.77 6.04
CA GLU A 238 -1.96 4.69 7.44
C GLU A 238 -0.47 4.34 7.56
N TYR A 239 0.15 3.81 6.50
CA TYR A 239 1.61 3.66 6.42
C TYR A 239 2.35 4.95 6.80
N PHE A 240 1.75 6.11 6.51
CA PHE A 240 2.36 7.41 6.74
C PHE A 240 2.12 8.00 8.14
N ASP A 241 1.31 7.37 8.99
CA ASP A 241 0.81 8.01 10.21
C ASP A 241 1.92 8.29 11.22
N ASP A 242 2.81 7.31 11.47
CA ASP A 242 3.92 7.44 12.41
C ASP A 242 4.89 8.56 11.98
N GLY A 243 5.29 8.57 10.71
CA GLY A 243 6.14 9.61 10.16
C GLY A 243 5.46 10.99 10.20
N ASN A 244 4.16 11.07 9.91
CA ASN A 244 3.39 12.32 9.96
C ASN A 244 3.33 12.92 11.37
N GLU A 245 3.22 12.07 12.40
CA GLU A 245 3.16 12.51 13.79
C GLU A 245 4.54 12.94 14.33
N TRP A 246 5.63 12.31 13.89
CA TRP A 246 6.94 12.46 14.56
C TRP A 246 7.95 13.32 13.81
N TRP A 247 8.41 12.87 12.64
CA TRP A 247 9.64 13.40 12.03
C TRP A 247 9.52 13.74 10.54
N GLY A 248 8.36 13.45 9.96
CA GLY A 248 7.99 13.67 8.57
C GLY A 248 7.97 12.38 7.75
N CYS A 249 7.28 12.46 6.62
CA CYS A 249 7.21 11.39 5.63
C CYS A 249 7.99 11.76 4.36
N LEU A 250 8.43 10.72 3.68
CA LEU A 250 8.98 10.80 2.34
C LEU A 250 8.31 9.74 1.48
N TYR A 251 7.72 10.12 0.34
CA TYR A 251 7.24 9.15 -0.63
C TYR A 251 7.45 9.65 -2.05
N HIS A 252 8.47 9.11 -2.72
CA HIS A 252 8.88 9.58 -4.04
C HIS A 252 9.00 8.44 -5.03
N THR A 253 8.59 8.72 -6.25
CA THR A 253 8.82 7.86 -7.41
C THR A 253 9.80 8.55 -8.34
N ILE A 254 10.84 7.84 -8.74
CA ILE A 254 11.92 8.35 -9.58
C ILE A 254 11.99 7.45 -10.81
N TYR A 255 11.75 8.00 -12.00
CA TYR A 255 11.97 7.28 -13.25
C TYR A 255 13.35 7.62 -13.80
N ASP A 256 14.25 6.64 -13.79
CA ASP A 256 15.56 6.75 -14.43
C ASP A 256 15.39 6.43 -15.92
N ARG A 257 15.45 7.47 -16.77
CA ARG A 257 15.30 7.35 -18.23
C ARG A 257 16.51 6.70 -18.89
N ALA A 258 17.69 6.85 -18.31
CA ALA A 258 18.93 6.26 -18.84
C ALA A 258 18.93 4.73 -18.70
N VAL A 259 18.25 4.20 -17.68
CA VAL A 259 18.12 2.75 -17.43
C VAL A 259 16.72 2.21 -17.82
N GLY A 260 15.71 3.07 -17.88
CA GLY A 260 14.33 2.71 -18.21
C GLY A 260 13.61 1.96 -17.08
N ARG A 261 13.80 2.40 -15.83
CA ARG A 261 13.22 1.76 -14.63
C ARG A 261 12.80 2.80 -13.59
N PHE A 262 11.95 2.39 -12.66
CA PHE A 262 11.57 3.17 -11.50
C PHE A 262 12.39 2.79 -10.27
N VAL A 263 12.66 3.78 -9.43
CA VAL A 263 13.08 3.64 -8.04
C VAL A 263 12.05 4.36 -7.19
N VAL A 264 11.41 3.65 -6.26
CA VAL A 264 10.59 4.26 -5.21
C VAL A 264 11.44 4.36 -3.95
N ILE A 265 11.44 5.55 -3.36
CA ILE A 265 12.11 5.85 -2.10
C ILE A 265 11.02 6.30 -1.13
N ALA A 266 10.88 5.58 -0.03
CA ALA A 266 9.94 5.91 1.03
C ALA A 266 10.67 6.03 2.37
N ALA A 267 10.10 6.82 3.27
CA ALA A 267 10.44 6.78 4.68
C ALA A 267 9.22 7.25 5.47
N SER A 268 8.76 6.42 6.39
CA SER A 268 7.74 6.81 7.38
C SER A 268 7.94 6.13 8.73
N ALA A 269 8.58 4.95 8.73
CA ALA A 269 8.96 4.23 9.93
C ALA A 269 9.69 5.12 10.95
N THR A 270 9.45 4.86 12.23
CA THR A 270 10.08 5.59 13.32
C THR A 270 11.28 4.83 13.90
N ASP A 271 11.35 3.51 13.71
CA ASP A 271 12.35 2.57 14.25
C ASP A 271 13.21 1.85 13.20
#